data_AF-A0A7J6SSP2-F1
#
_entry.id   AF-A0A7J6SSP2-F1
#
_cell.length_a   1.000
_cell.length_b   1.000
_cell.length_c   1.000
_cell.angle_alpha   90.00
_cell.angle_beta   90.00
_cell.angle_gamma   90.00
#
_symmetry.space_group_name_H-M   'P 1'
#
loop_
_entity.id
_entity.type
_entity.pdbx_description
1 polymer ?
#
loop_
_entity_poly.entity_id
_entity_poly.type
_entity_poly.pdbx_seq_one_letter_code
_entity_poly.pdbx_strand_id
1 'polypeptide(L)'
;ISSSMRASESPDPHNVRRYTLSDPESSPIPSHTTPHEYLVVNFRNDRSLICDNFAPIFRELHHYMPPDVGYRVSFTTMHCLDKHGQPGSDWPMCSSHFVNRYPSVKIFHIDTKQHRTDDYTAYGAVHGSVSFAV
;
A
#
# COMPACT_ATOMS: atom_id res chain seq x y z
N ILE A 1 63.06 -27.25 -38.98
CA ILE A 1 61.64 -27.02 -38.61
C ILE A 1 61.07 -26.11 -39.69
N SER A 2 60.55 -26.69 -40.77
CA SER A 2 59.12 -26.87 -41.05
C SER A 2 58.41 -25.59 -41.55
N SER A 3 58.31 -25.50 -42.89
CA SER A 3 57.11 -25.30 -43.72
C SER A 3 56.13 -24.12 -43.52
N SER A 4 55.96 -23.40 -44.64
CA SER A 4 54.69 -23.19 -45.38
C SER A 4 53.75 -22.00 -45.06
N MET A 5 53.64 -21.13 -46.08
CA MET A 5 52.46 -20.51 -46.72
C MET A 5 51.11 -20.42 -45.96
N ARG A 6 50.44 -19.25 -46.00
CA ARG A 6 49.21 -19.01 -46.80
C ARG A 6 48.65 -17.58 -46.66
N ALA A 7 48.02 -17.14 -47.74
CA ALA A 7 47.18 -15.95 -47.90
C ALA A 7 45.74 -16.19 -47.40
N SER A 8 44.85 -15.21 -47.70
CA SER A 8 43.37 -15.17 -47.53
C SER A 8 42.88 -14.52 -46.22
N GLU A 9 41.79 -13.75 -46.16
CA GLU A 9 40.77 -13.31 -47.12
C GLU A 9 40.01 -12.12 -46.48
N SER A 10 39.48 -11.23 -47.31
CA SER A 10 38.66 -10.07 -46.91
C SER A 10 37.25 -10.50 -46.49
N PRO A 11 36.63 -9.92 -45.43
CA PRO A 11 35.20 -10.06 -45.20
C PRO A 11 34.40 -9.09 -46.08
N ASP A 12 33.35 -9.62 -46.68
CA ASP A 12 32.38 -9.03 -47.62
C ASP A 12 31.44 -8.00 -46.94
N PRO A 13 31.12 -6.85 -47.57
CA PRO A 13 30.26 -5.80 -46.99
C PRO A 13 28.76 -6.10 -47.01
N HIS A 14 28.31 -7.27 -47.43
CA HIS A 14 26.89 -7.62 -47.49
C HIS A 14 26.40 -8.50 -46.33
N ASN A 15 26.37 -7.96 -45.11
CA ASN A 15 25.54 -8.51 -44.05
C ASN A 15 24.88 -7.40 -43.23
N VAL A 16 23.98 -6.66 -43.90
CA VAL A 16 23.04 -5.75 -43.24
C VAL A 16 21.98 -6.60 -42.55
N ARG A 17 22.28 -7.06 -41.32
CA ARG A 17 21.23 -7.51 -40.41
C ARG A 17 20.41 -6.30 -40.02
N ARG A 18 19.23 -6.19 -40.63
CA ARG A 18 18.13 -5.34 -40.17
C ARG A 18 17.85 -5.70 -38.71
N TYR A 19 18.24 -4.84 -37.78
CA TYR A 19 17.63 -4.81 -36.47
C TYR A 19 16.23 -4.25 -36.68
N THR A 20 15.25 -5.14 -36.79
CA THR A 20 13.85 -4.78 -36.58
C THR A 20 13.75 -4.21 -35.18
N LEU A 21 13.40 -2.92 -35.11
CA LEU A 21 13.00 -2.23 -33.90
C LEU A 21 11.73 -2.94 -33.42
N SER A 22 11.87 -3.93 -32.53
CA SER A 22 10.74 -4.52 -31.85
C SER A 22 10.12 -3.42 -31.00
N ASP A 23 8.86 -3.10 -31.27
CA ASP A 23 8.04 -2.24 -30.44
C ASP A 23 8.24 -2.59 -28.96
N PRO A 24 8.42 -1.62 -28.05
CA PRO A 24 8.35 -1.93 -26.63
C PRO A 24 6.94 -2.43 -26.37
N GLU A 25 6.82 -3.73 -26.12
CA GLU A 25 5.66 -4.38 -25.51
C GLU A 25 5.07 -3.41 -24.50
N SER A 26 3.86 -2.93 -24.79
CA SER A 26 3.03 -2.28 -23.80
C SER A 26 2.81 -3.31 -22.71
N SER A 27 3.63 -3.24 -21.65
CA SER A 27 3.46 -4.03 -20.45
C SER A 27 1.98 -3.96 -20.08
N PRO A 28 1.28 -5.10 -19.91
CA PRO A 28 -0.11 -5.08 -19.51
C PRO A 28 -0.20 -4.27 -18.22
N ILE A 29 -0.93 -3.15 -18.24
CA ILE A 29 -1.22 -2.38 -17.04
C ILE A 29 -1.90 -3.38 -16.09
N PRO A 30 -1.27 -3.75 -14.96
CA PRO A 30 -1.89 -4.70 -14.07
C PRO A 30 -3.15 -4.05 -13.56
N SER A 31 -4.30 -4.58 -13.98
CA SER A 31 -5.60 -4.22 -13.41
C SER A 31 -5.70 -4.88 -12.04
N HIS A 32 -4.78 -4.55 -11.14
CA HIS A 32 -4.75 -5.06 -9.78
C HIS A 32 -5.71 -4.23 -8.94
N THR A 33 -6.99 -4.53 -9.07
CA THR A 33 -7.96 -4.32 -7.97
C THR A 33 -7.76 -5.42 -6.92
N THR A 34 -6.52 -5.65 -6.48
CA THR A 34 -6.27 -6.56 -5.36
C THR A 34 -6.85 -5.90 -4.12
N PRO A 35 -7.83 -6.54 -3.46
CA PRO A 35 -8.40 -5.97 -2.25
C PRO A 35 -7.30 -5.77 -1.21
N HIS A 36 -7.34 -4.64 -0.51
CA HIS A 36 -6.40 -4.36 0.57
C HIS A 36 -6.56 -5.43 1.66
N GLU A 37 -5.46 -6.08 2.02
CA GLU A 37 -5.40 -7.14 3.04
C GLU A 37 -5.30 -6.53 4.45
N TYR A 38 -4.77 -5.31 4.57
CA TYR A 38 -4.59 -4.62 5.84
C TYR A 38 -5.16 -3.20 5.81
N LEU A 39 -5.77 -2.80 6.90
CA LEU A 39 -6.22 -1.43 7.15
C LEU A 39 -5.52 -0.88 8.39
N VAL A 40 -4.77 0.20 8.21
CA VAL A 40 -4.13 0.95 9.28
C VAL A 40 -5.01 2.16 9.60
N VAL A 41 -5.53 2.20 10.82
CA VAL A 41 -6.45 3.24 11.29
C VAL A 41 -5.77 4.09 12.35
N ASN A 42 -5.72 5.40 12.13
CA ASN A 42 -5.37 6.39 13.16
C ASN A 42 -6.65 6.91 13.82
N PHE A 43 -6.87 6.55 15.08
CA PHE A 43 -7.93 7.08 15.92
C PHE A 43 -7.46 8.39 16.56
N ARG A 44 -8.14 9.49 16.26
CA ARG A 44 -7.75 10.84 16.70
C ARG A 44 -8.78 11.51 17.59
N ASN A 45 -8.27 12.47 18.38
CA ASN A 45 -9.04 13.43 19.16
C ASN A 45 -8.75 14.83 18.60
N ASP A 46 -9.76 15.51 18.07
CA ASP A 46 -9.63 16.80 17.39
C ASP A 46 -9.29 17.97 18.32
N ARG A 47 -9.34 17.75 19.64
CA ARG A 47 -8.86 18.72 20.62
C ARG A 47 -7.35 18.61 20.88
N SER A 48 -6.71 17.52 20.42
CA SER A 48 -5.36 17.16 20.84
C SER A 48 -4.28 17.70 19.91
N LEU A 49 -3.43 18.58 20.42
CA LEU A 49 -2.28 19.11 19.66
C LEU A 49 -1.32 18.00 19.19
N ILE A 50 -1.18 16.91 19.96
CA ILE A 50 -0.35 15.78 19.52
C ILE A 50 -0.99 15.04 18.33
N CYS A 51 -2.33 14.98 18.24
CA CYS A 51 -3.01 14.44 17.06
C CYS A 51 -2.79 15.31 15.82
N ASP A 52 -2.80 16.63 15.97
CA ASP A 52 -2.54 17.55 14.85
C ASP A 52 -1.09 17.46 14.36
N ASN A 53 -0.12 17.34 15.27
CA ASN A 53 1.28 17.13 14.91
C ASN A 53 1.54 15.76 14.29
N PHE A 54 0.78 14.73 14.71
CA PHE A 54 0.92 13.37 14.18
C PHE A 54 0.25 13.19 12.82
N ALA A 55 -0.83 13.92 12.52
CA ALA A 55 -1.59 13.81 11.28
C ALA A 55 -0.74 13.88 9.99
N PRO A 56 0.20 14.85 9.80
CA PRO A 56 1.04 14.88 8.61
C PRO A 56 1.96 13.66 8.51
N ILE A 57 2.52 13.21 9.65
CA ILE A 57 3.38 12.01 9.70
C ILE A 57 2.59 10.77 9.25
N PHE A 58 1.39 10.59 9.81
CA PHE A 58 0.53 9.46 9.48
C PHE A 58 0.14 9.44 8.00
N ARG A 59 -0.16 10.62 7.42
CA ARG A 59 -0.46 10.75 5.99
C ARG A 59 0.74 10.38 5.12
N GLU A 60 1.96 10.61 5.56
CA GLU A 60 3.16 10.30 4.79
C GLU A 60 3.61 8.83 4.90
N LEU A 61 3.19 8.09 5.93
CA LEU A 61 3.63 6.70 6.17
C LEU A 61 3.49 5.77 4.96
N HIS A 62 2.44 5.93 4.14
CA HIS A 62 2.25 5.11 2.95
C HIS A 62 3.35 5.27 1.89
N HIS A 63 4.03 6.42 1.84
CA HIS A 63 5.15 6.65 0.91
C HIS A 63 6.41 5.88 1.31
N TYR A 64 6.55 5.54 2.60
CA TYR A 64 7.69 4.80 3.13
C TYR A 64 7.48 3.29 3.07
N MET A 65 6.29 2.82 2.65
CA MET A 65 6.04 1.40 2.49
C MET A 65 6.71 0.87 1.22
N PRO A 66 7.40 -0.28 1.29
CA PRO A 66 7.92 -0.95 0.10
C PRO A 66 6.80 -1.19 -0.93
N PRO A 67 7.08 -1.06 -2.24
CA PRO A 67 6.05 -1.23 -3.28
C PRO A 67 5.33 -2.58 -3.23
N ASP A 68 6.01 -3.63 -2.76
CA ASP A 68 5.48 -4.98 -2.60
C ASP A 68 4.49 -5.12 -1.43
N VAL A 69 4.50 -4.16 -0.49
CA VAL A 69 3.60 -4.09 0.66
C VAL A 69 2.53 -3.02 0.47
N GLY A 70 2.88 -1.88 -0.15
CA GLY A 70 2.03 -0.69 -0.21
C GLY A 70 0.65 -0.93 -0.83
N TYR A 71 0.53 -1.79 -1.85
CA TYR A 71 -0.77 -2.09 -2.46
C TYR A 71 -1.70 -2.90 -1.55
N ARG A 72 -1.15 -3.62 -0.56
CA ARG A 72 -1.92 -4.45 0.39
C ARG A 72 -2.44 -3.66 1.58
N VAL A 73 -2.00 -2.42 1.76
CA VAL A 73 -2.28 -1.63 2.97
C VAL A 73 -3.06 -0.37 2.61
N SER A 74 -4.19 -0.18 3.30
CA SER A 74 -4.95 1.08 3.28
C SER A 74 -4.72 1.85 4.57
N PHE A 75 -4.68 3.17 4.48
CA PHE A 75 -4.60 4.07 5.63
C PHE A 75 -5.88 4.88 5.76
N THR A 76 -6.40 5.01 6.96
CA THR A 76 -7.55 5.88 7.25
C THR A 76 -7.43 6.52 8.63
N THR A 77 -8.18 7.60 8.84
CA THR A 77 -8.24 8.33 10.11
C THR A 77 -9.68 8.37 10.58
N MET A 78 -9.89 8.07 11.87
CA MET A 78 -11.20 8.06 12.52
C MET A 78 -11.28 9.17 13.58
N HIS A 79 -12.33 9.99 13.52
CA HIS A 79 -12.57 11.11 14.43
C HIS A 79 -13.39 10.65 15.63
N CYS A 80 -12.70 10.29 16.71
CA CYS A 80 -13.32 9.75 17.91
C CYS A 80 -13.91 10.83 18.81
N LEU A 81 -13.16 11.91 19.01
CA LEU A 81 -13.60 13.06 19.79
C LEU A 81 -13.46 14.32 18.96
N ASP A 82 -14.49 15.17 19.00
CA ASP A 82 -14.46 16.48 18.36
C ASP A 82 -13.62 17.49 19.15
N LYS A 83 -13.54 18.73 18.65
CA LYS A 83 -12.81 19.83 19.29
C LYS A 83 -13.30 20.20 20.69
N HIS A 84 -14.53 19.80 21.06
CA HIS A 84 -15.13 20.02 22.37
C HIS A 84 -14.98 18.81 23.31
N GLY A 85 -14.35 17.72 22.84
CA GLY A 85 -14.23 16.48 23.60
C GLY A 85 -15.53 15.66 23.63
N GLN A 86 -16.48 15.94 22.73
CA GLN A 86 -17.69 15.16 22.55
C GLN A 86 -17.45 14.03 21.55
N PRO A 87 -18.25 12.95 21.58
CA PRO A 87 -18.25 11.92 20.54
C PRO A 87 -18.23 12.50 19.12
N GLY A 88 -17.22 12.13 18.34
CA GLY A 88 -17.08 12.51 16.93
C GLY A 88 -17.89 11.61 15.98
N SER A 89 -17.71 11.80 14.68
CA SER A 89 -18.42 11.04 13.63
C SER A 89 -18.20 9.54 13.73
N ASP A 90 -17.01 9.12 14.18
CA ASP A 90 -16.59 7.72 14.17
C ASP A 90 -16.63 7.10 15.58
N TRP A 91 -17.31 7.74 16.53
CA TRP A 91 -17.40 7.28 17.92
C TRP A 91 -17.84 5.81 18.08
N PRO A 92 -18.84 5.28 17.33
CA PRO A 92 -19.20 3.87 17.44
C PRO A 92 -18.02 2.93 17.18
N MET A 93 -17.19 3.24 16.19
CA MET A 93 -16.00 2.47 15.84
C MET A 93 -14.88 2.63 16.89
N CYS A 94 -14.67 3.84 17.40
CA CYS A 94 -13.69 4.09 18.45
C CYS A 94 -14.05 3.35 19.75
N SER A 95 -15.34 3.38 20.11
CA SER A 95 -15.87 2.71 21.30
C SER A 95 -15.82 1.18 21.18
N SER A 96 -16.18 0.61 20.02
CA SER A 96 -16.15 -0.85 19.80
C SER A 96 -14.73 -1.42 19.87
N HIS A 97 -13.72 -0.61 19.55
CA HIS A 97 -12.31 -0.98 19.63
C HIS A 97 -11.61 -0.50 20.90
N PHE A 98 -12.37 -0.06 21.92
CA PHE A 98 -11.85 0.33 23.23
C PHE A 98 -10.74 1.39 23.15
N VAL A 99 -10.87 2.36 22.24
CA VAL A 99 -9.89 3.45 22.11
C VAL A 99 -10.11 4.47 23.22
N ASN A 100 -9.15 4.59 24.13
CA ASN A 100 -9.20 5.51 25.27
C ASN A 100 -8.00 6.46 25.37
N ARG A 101 -7.04 6.39 24.43
CA ARG A 101 -5.87 7.25 24.32
C ARG A 101 -5.69 7.71 22.87
N TYR A 102 -5.17 8.91 22.69
CA TYR A 102 -5.09 9.57 21.38
C TYR A 102 -3.74 10.28 21.17
N PRO A 103 -3.13 10.21 19.96
CA PRO A 103 -3.56 9.35 18.86
C PRO A 103 -3.36 7.86 19.19
N SER A 104 -4.14 6.98 18.58
CA SER A 104 -3.92 5.53 18.63
C SER A 104 -3.96 4.96 17.23
N VAL A 105 -2.96 4.14 16.88
CA VAL A 105 -2.91 3.46 15.59
C VAL A 105 -3.25 2.00 15.81
N LYS A 106 -4.21 1.48 15.04
CA LYS A 106 -4.48 0.04 14.98
C LYS A 106 -4.38 -0.50 13.56
N ILE A 107 -3.90 -1.73 13.45
CA ILE A 107 -3.81 -2.46 12.19
C ILE A 107 -4.85 -3.56 12.21
N PHE A 108 -5.70 -3.61 11.21
CA PHE A 108 -6.75 -4.59 11.02
C PHE A 108 -6.40 -5.46 9.81
N HIS A 109 -6.49 -6.78 9.95
CA HIS A 109 -6.44 -7.69 8.81
C HIS A 109 -7.86 -7.88 8.26
N ILE A 110 -8.05 -7.58 6.98
CA ILE A 110 -9.33 -7.71 6.27
C ILE A 110 -9.32 -9.05 5.55
N ASP A 111 -10.17 -9.99 5.97
CA ASP A 111 -10.36 -11.23 5.23
C ASP A 111 -11.22 -10.98 4.00
N THR A 112 -10.57 -10.93 2.84
CA THR A 112 -11.21 -10.67 1.55
C THR A 112 -12.06 -11.85 1.06
N LYS A 113 -12.00 -13.01 1.73
CA LYS A 113 -12.80 -14.19 1.37
C LYS A 113 -14.22 -14.17 1.93
N GLN A 114 -14.54 -13.24 2.83
CA GLN A 114 -15.83 -13.22 3.54
C GLN A 114 -16.87 -12.25 2.95
N HIS A 115 -16.54 -11.52 1.88
CA HIS A 115 -17.40 -10.50 1.26
C HIS A 115 -18.26 -11.04 0.10
N ARG A 116 -19.26 -11.88 0.36
CA ARG A 116 -20.29 -12.12 -0.68
C ARG A 116 -21.75 -12.21 -0.24
N THR A 117 -22.11 -11.82 0.96
CA THR A 117 -23.52 -11.70 1.32
C THR A 117 -23.72 -10.49 2.22
N ASP A 118 -24.24 -9.45 1.60
CA ASP A 118 -25.27 -8.52 2.08
C ASP A 118 -25.04 -7.76 3.40
N ASP A 119 -25.26 -6.46 3.31
CA ASP A 119 -25.17 -5.42 4.33
C ASP A 119 -23.78 -4.90 4.72
N TYR A 120 -23.72 -3.58 4.73
CA TYR A 120 -22.59 -2.70 4.99
C TYR A 120 -22.12 -2.77 6.45
N THR A 121 -21.80 -3.96 6.94
CA THR A 121 -21.00 -4.18 8.16
C THR A 121 -19.55 -4.41 7.75
N ALA A 122 -18.94 -3.39 7.13
CA ALA A 122 -17.58 -3.44 6.55
C ALA A 122 -16.44 -3.71 7.58
N TYR A 123 -16.77 -3.99 8.84
CA TYR A 123 -15.81 -4.26 9.91
C TYR A 123 -16.09 -5.57 10.68
N GLY A 124 -17.04 -6.40 10.21
CA GLY A 124 -17.56 -7.55 10.95
C GLY A 124 -16.60 -8.74 11.12
N ALA A 125 -15.52 -8.83 10.35
CA ALA A 125 -14.59 -9.98 10.40
C ALA A 125 -13.13 -9.54 10.50
N VAL A 126 -12.80 -8.72 11.51
CA VAL A 126 -11.38 -8.45 11.83
C VAL A 126 -10.84 -9.60 12.68
N HIS A 127 -10.04 -10.46 12.05
CA HIS A 127 -9.25 -11.48 12.75
C HIS A 127 -7.94 -10.87 13.27
N GLY A 128 -8.05 -10.13 14.38
CA GLY A 128 -6.90 -9.61 15.13
C GLY A 128 -6.57 -8.14 14.85
N SER A 129 -6.20 -7.42 15.92
CA SER A 129 -5.72 -6.04 15.82
C SER A 129 -4.48 -5.84 16.69
N VAL A 130 -3.46 -5.19 16.16
CA VAL A 130 -2.33 -4.69 16.95
C VAL A 130 -2.55 -3.20 17.21
N SER A 131 -2.40 -2.76 18.46
CA SER A 131 -2.67 -1.38 18.88
C SER A 131 -1.41 -0.71 19.42
N PHE A 132 -1.17 0.52 19.00
CA PHE A 132 -0.11 1.39 19.48
C PHE A 132 -0.72 2.72 19.94
N ALA A 133 -0.20 3.27 21.03
CA ALA A 133 -0.51 4.62 21.48
C ALA A 133 0.81 5.38 21.58
N VAL A 134 0.82 6.61 21.04
CA VAL A 134 1.99 7.50 21.03
C VAL A 134 1.96 8.38 22.27
#